data_AF-A0A0F8ZCG4-F1
#
_entry.id   AF-A0A0F8ZCG4-F1
#
_cell.length_a   1.000
_cell.length_b   1.000
_cell.length_c   1.000
_cell.angle_alpha   90.00
_cell.angle_beta   90.00
_cell.angle_gamma   90.00
#
_symmetry.space_group_name_H-M   'P 1'
#
loop_
_entity.id
_entity.type
_entity.pdbx_description
1 polymer ?
#
loop_
_entity_poly.entity_id
_entity_poly.type
_entity_poly.pdbx_seq_one_letter_code
_entity_poly.pdbx_strand_id
1 'polypeptide(L)' 'LVELGCLRFIEPGPSGILKGLFRRISKEVKVFSVEEPGNIDKIEITD' A
#
# COMPACT_ATOMS: atom_id res chain seq x y z
N LEU A 1 -2.91 13.31 1.68
CA LEU A 1 -2.05 12.36 0.92
C LEU A 1 -2.74 11.89 -0.34
N VAL A 2 -3.89 11.22 -0.26
CA VAL A 2 -4.67 10.84 -1.46
C VAL A 2 -5.08 12.06 -2.27
N GLU A 3 -5.59 13.11 -1.62
CA GLU A 3 -5.90 14.41 -2.25
C GLU A 3 -4.67 15.13 -2.80
N LEU A 4 -3.46 14.72 -2.40
CA LEU A 4 -2.19 15.25 -2.91
C LEU A 4 -1.63 14.38 -4.07
N GLY A 5 -2.43 13.44 -4.59
CA GLY A 5 -2.04 12.54 -5.69
C GLY A 5 -1.22 11.32 -5.26
N CYS A 6 -1.00 11.09 -3.96
CA CYS A 6 -0.33 9.87 -3.51
C CYS A 6 -1.29 8.67 -3.60
N LEU A 7 -1.07 7.81 -4.60
CA LEU A 7 -1.92 6.64 -4.85
C LEU A 7 -1.24 5.30 -4.53
N ARG A 8 0.04 5.28 -4.16
CA ARG A 8 0.81 4.08 -3.81
C ARG A 8 1.34 4.20 -2.39
N PHE A 9 1.08 3.21 -1.54
CA PHE A 9 1.53 3.18 -0.15
C PHE A 9 2.14 1.81 0.21
N ILE A 10 3.11 1.82 1.11
CA ILE A 10 3.71 0.61 1.68
C ILE A 10 3.26 0.52 3.14
N GLU A 11 2.70 -0.62 3.52
CA GLU A 11 2.33 -0.95 4.90
C GLU A 11 3.31 -2.01 5.42
N PRO A 12 4.36 -1.60 6.15
CA PRO A 12 5.23 -2.55 6.82
C PRO A 12 4.56 -3.11 8.07
N GLY A 13 4.62 -4.42 8.24
CA GLY A 13 4.09 -5.11 9.41
C GLY A 13 2.82 -5.94 9.12
N PRO A 14 2.39 -6.74 10.09
CA PRO A 14 1.37 -7.76 9.90
C PRO A 14 -0.05 -7.17 9.82
N SER A 15 -0.98 -7.94 9.23
CA SER A 15 -2.45 -7.80 9.34
C SER A 15 -3.14 -6.81 8.40
N GLY A 16 -2.42 -6.02 7.61
CA GLY A 16 -3.00 -5.24 6.51
C GLY A 16 -4.13 -4.26 6.89
N ILE A 17 -4.06 -3.67 8.10
CA ILE A 17 -5.09 -2.78 8.64
C ILE A 17 -5.23 -1.53 7.77
N LEU A 18 -4.10 -0.91 7.41
CA LEU A 18 -4.08 0.28 6.57
C LEU A 18 -4.61 -0.04 5.18
N LYS A 19 -4.21 -1.16 4.58
CA LYS A 19 -4.78 -1.63 3.30
C LYS A 19 -6.30 -1.72 3.36
N GLY A 20 -6.87 -2.27 4.44
CA GLY A 20 -8.32 -2.33 4.65
C GLY A 20 -8.96 -0.94 4.76
N LEU A 21 -8.33 -0.03 5.49
CA LEU A 21 -8.80 1.35 5.66
C LEU A 21 -8.77 2.14 4.34
N PHE A 22 -7.65 2.11 3.62
CA PHE A 22 -7.49 2.82 2.35
C PHE A 22 -8.49 2.34 1.29
N ARG A 23 -8.81 1.04 1.25
CA ARG A 23 -9.84 0.49 0.36
C ARG A 23 -11.23 1.11 0.57
N ARG A 24 -11.53 1.59 1.78
CA ARG A 24 -12.78 2.30 2.10
C ARG A 24 -12.73 3.78 1.75
N ILE A 25 -11.54 4.39 1.76
CA ILE A 25 -11.35 5.82 1.46
C ILE A 25 -11.33 6.07 -0.06
N SER A 26 -10.55 5.29 -0.81
CA SER A 26 -10.46 5.42 -2.26
C SER A 26 -10.10 4.08 -2.91
N LYS A 27 -10.80 3.74 -3.99
CA LYS A 27 -10.52 2.54 -4.81
C LYS A 27 -9.30 2.71 -5.71
N GLU A 28 -8.81 3.93 -5.90
CA GLU A 28 -7.66 4.24 -6.74
C GLU A 28 -6.33 4.00 -6.02
N VAL A 29 -6.37 3.92 -4.69
CA VAL A 29 -5.18 3.70 -3.87
C VAL A 29 -4.77 2.23 -3.90
N LYS A 30 -3.49 2.00 -4.17
CA LYS A 30 -2.81 0.71 -4.01
C LYS A 30 -1.97 0.73 -2.73
N VAL A 31 -2.25 -0.22 -1.84
CA VAL A 31 -1.43 -0.46 -0.64
C VAL A 31 -0.75 -1.81 -0.75
N PHE A 32 0.58 -1.81 -0.62
CA PHE A 32 1.45 -2.97 -0.64
C PHE A 32 1.83 -3.33 0.80
N SER A 33 1.34 -4.47 1.29
CA SER A 33 1.67 -4.97 2.62
C SER A 33 2.99 -5.72 2.57
N VAL A 34 3.91 -5.39 3.48
CA VAL A 34 5.22 -6.02 3.63
C VAL A 34 5.27 -6.67 5.00
N GLU A 35 4.88 -7.94 5.06
CA GLU A 35 4.84 -8.71 6.32
C GLU A 35 6.15 -9.48 6.54
N GLU A 36 6.85 -9.82 5.45
CA GLU A 36 8.14 -10.49 5.43
C GLU A 36 9.07 -9.83 4.39
N PRO A 37 10.41 -9.95 4.55
CA PRO A 37 11.37 -9.29 3.67
C PRO A 37 11.13 -9.53 2.18
N GLY A 38 10.81 -10.77 1.78
CA GLY A 38 10.58 -11.13 0.36
C GLY A 38 9.29 -10.56 -0.26
N ASN A 39 8.46 -9.84 0.50
CA ASN A 39 7.31 -9.12 -0.06
C ASN A 39 7.73 -7.83 -0.77
N ILE A 40 8.86 -7.24 -0.36
CA ILE A 40 9.32 -5.98 -0.95
C ILE A 40 9.74 -6.16 -2.41
N ASP A 41 10.29 -7.32 -2.76
CA ASP A 41 10.76 -7.66 -4.11
C ASP A 41 9.60 -7.76 -5.13
N LYS A 42 8.36 -7.87 -4.64
CA LYS A 42 7.14 -7.94 -5.47
C LYS A 42 6.57 -6.55 -5.78
N ILE A 43 7.16 -5.49 -5.23
CA ILE A 43 6.72 -4.12 -5.45
C ILE A 43 7.45 -3.57 -6.67
N GLU A 44 6.80 -3.61 -7.82
CA GLU A 44 7.32 -2.96 -9.03
C GLU A 44 7.22 -1.44 -8.90
N ILE A 45 8.37 -0.78 -8.79
CA ILE A 45 8.47 0.69 -8.85
C ILE A 45 8.60 1.06 -10.32
N THR A 46 7.48 1.39 -10.96
CA THR A 46 7.47 2.07 -12.24
C THR A 46 7.38 3.58 -12.04
N ASP A 47 8.25 4.30 -12.75
CA ASP A 47 8.29 5.78 -12.83
C ASP A 47 7.10 6.35 -13.60
#